data_AF-A0A842HXJ1-F1
#
_entry.id   AF-A0A842HXJ1-F1
#
_cell.length_a   1.000
_cell.length_b   1.000
_cell.length_c   1.000
_cell.angle_alpha   90.00
_cell.angle_beta   90.00
_cell.angle_gamma   90.00
#
_symmetry.space_group_name_H-M   'P 1'
#
loop_
_entity.id
_entity.type
_entity.pdbx_description
1 polymer ?
#
loop_
_entity_poly.entity_id
_entity_poly.type
_entity_poly.pdbx_seq_one_letter_code
_entity_poly.pdbx_strand_id
1 'polypeptide(L)' 'MGISGRHIGAFAVLAGLGTAPAFAYLDPATGSMIIQAVVGAIAGGLLYMKLFMHKVKALFSRKNSDTTSDNAEN' A
#
# COMPACT_ATOMS: atom_id res chain seq x y z
N MET A 1 23.84 -19.10 2.37
CA MET A 1 22.78 -18.25 1.79
C MET A 1 21.46 -18.96 2.01
N GLY A 2 20.60 -18.44 2.90
CA GLY A 2 19.31 -19.06 3.20
C GLY A 2 18.79 -18.72 4.58
N ILE A 3 18.44 -17.45 4.83
CA ILE A 3 17.63 -17.09 5.99
C ILE A 3 16.18 -17.35 5.58
N SER A 4 15.65 -18.49 6.01
CA SER A 4 14.31 -18.97 5.73
C SER A 4 13.28 -18.18 6.56
N GLY A 5 12.20 -17.74 5.91
CA GLY A 5 11.17 -16.82 6.41
C GLY A 5 10.27 -17.33 7.55
N ARG A 6 10.80 -18.11 8.51
CA ARG A 6 10.08 -18.63 9.68
C ARG A 6 10.06 -17.69 10.89
N HIS A 7 10.77 -16.56 10.82
CA HIS A 7 10.88 -15.61 11.94
C HIS A 7 9.80 -14.51 11.94
N ILE A 8 9.18 -14.24 10.78
CA ILE A 8 8.18 -13.17 10.63
C ILE A 8 6.83 -13.60 11.22
N GLY A 9 6.44 -14.88 11.10
CA GLY A 9 5.18 -15.39 11.65
C GLY A 9 5.18 -15.56 13.17
N ALA A 10 6.33 -15.88 13.78
CA ALA A 10 6.43 -16.09 15.22
C ALA A 10 6.31 -14.79 16.04
N PHE A 11 6.72 -13.65 15.47
CA PHE A 11 6.62 -12.35 16.12
C PHE A 11 5.18 -11.82 16.20
N ALA A 12 4.33 -12.19 15.25
CA ALA A 12 2.94 -11.72 15.16
C ALA A 12 1.99 -12.46 16.12
N VAL A 13 2.27 -13.74 16.44
CA VAL A 13 1.40 -14.57 17.28
C VAL A 13 1.55 -14.26 18.78
N LEU A 14 2.71 -13.76 19.22
CA LEU A 14 2.97 -13.46 20.64
C LEU A 14 2.39 -12.11 21.10
N ALA A 15 1.99 -11.23 20.17
CA ALA A 15 1.47 -9.89 20.49
C ALA A 15 -0.04 -9.84 20.83
N GLY A 16 -0.77 -10.94 20.69
CA GLY A 16 -2.24 -10.96 20.75
C GLY A 16 -2.89 -11.32 22.09
N LEU A 17 -2.11 -11.56 23.16
CA LEU A 17 -2.64 -12.18 24.40
C LEU A 17 -2.81 -11.23 25.61
N GLY A 18 -2.77 -9.91 25.44
CA GLY A 18 -2.98 -8.98 26.56
C GLY A 18 -3.67 -7.69 26.14
N THR A 19 -4.99 -7.61 26.32
CA THR A 19 -5.72 -6.32 26.22
C THR A 19 -6.56 -6.10 27.49
N ALA A 20 -6.05 -5.25 28.38
CA ALA A 20 -6.85 -4.61 29.42
C ALA A 20 -6.98 -3.11 29.07
N PRO A 21 -8.06 -2.42 29.47
CA PRO A 21 -8.33 -1.08 28.97
C PRO A 21 -7.49 -0.05 29.71
N ALA A 22 -6.61 0.66 29.00
CA ALA A 22 -5.91 1.83 29.53
C ALA A 22 -6.06 3.01 28.55
N PHE A 23 -6.96 3.92 28.86
CA PHE A 23 -7.14 5.21 28.19
C PHE A 23 -6.03 6.19 28.59
N ALA A 24 -4.78 5.91 28.20
CA ALA A 24 -3.66 6.83 28.36
C ALA A 24 -2.76 6.73 27.12
N TYR A 25 -2.71 7.80 26.33
CA TYR A 25 -1.86 8.00 25.14
C TYR A 25 -0.35 8.06 25.48
N LEU A 26 0.04 7.48 26.62
CA LEU A 26 1.29 7.62 27.35
C LEU A 26 1.95 6.26 27.66
N ASP A 27 1.43 5.15 27.13
CA ASP A 27 2.20 3.90 27.06
C ASP A 27 3.04 3.91 25.76
N PRO A 28 4.38 3.74 25.79
CA PRO A 28 5.23 3.71 24.59
C PRO A 28 4.72 2.79 23.48
N ALA A 29 3.97 1.75 23.84
CA ALA A 29 3.29 0.84 22.92
C ALA A 29 2.24 1.55 22.03
N THR A 30 1.38 2.40 22.60
CA THR A 30 0.35 3.12 21.84
C THR A 30 0.95 4.21 20.95
N GLY A 31 1.97 4.91 21.45
CA GLY A 31 2.72 5.91 20.66
C GLY A 31 3.27 5.33 19.36
N SER A 32 3.82 4.12 19.42
CA SER A 32 4.37 3.43 18.25
C SER A 32 3.28 3.03 17.24
N MET A 33 2.10 2.62 17.70
CA MET A 33 0.97 2.25 16.85
C MET A 33 0.48 3.43 16.00
N ILE A 34 0.42 4.63 16.58
CA ILE A 34 0.01 5.85 15.84
C ILE A 34 1.02 6.19 14.76
N ILE A 35 2.31 6.14 15.08
CA ILE A 35 3.37 6.40 14.09
C ILE A 35 3.29 5.38 12.96
N GLN A 36 3.10 4.09 13.27
CA GLN A 36 2.92 3.05 12.25
C GLN A 36 1.67 3.29 11.40
N ALA A 37 0.54 3.69 12.01
CA ALA A 37 -0.69 4.00 11.28
C ALA A 37 -0.52 5.19 10.34
N VAL A 38 0.17 6.25 10.78
CA VAL A 38 0.47 7.43 9.95
C VAL A 38 1.38 7.07 8.78
N VAL A 39 2.46 6.32 9.04
CA VAL A 39 3.37 5.86 7.98
C VAL A 39 2.64 4.97 6.99
N GLY A 40 1.80 4.05 7.47
CA GLY A 40 0.96 3.19 6.64
C GLY A 40 -0.04 3.97 5.79
N ALA A 41 -0.69 4.98 6.36
CA ALA A 41 -1.63 5.85 5.65
C ALA A 41 -0.93 6.65 4.54
N ILE A 42 0.25 7.21 4.80
CA ILE A 42 1.04 7.93 3.80
C ILE A 42 1.48 6.98 2.68
N ALA A 43 2.09 5.85 3.02
CA ALA A 43 2.55 4.87 2.04
C ALA A 43 1.40 4.32 1.19
N GLY A 44 0.29 3.96 1.83
CA GLY A 44 -0.93 3.50 1.17
C GLY A 44 -1.58 4.57 0.28
N GLY A 45 -1.67 5.80 0.76
CA GLY A 45 -2.20 6.94 0.01
C GLY A 45 -1.38 7.25 -1.24
N LEU A 46 -0.05 7.25 -1.13
CA LEU A 46 0.86 7.45 -2.27
C LEU A 46 0.74 6.31 -3.29
N LEU A 47 0.67 5.06 -2.82
CA LEU A 47 0.48 3.91 -3.70
C LEU A 47 -0.87 3.98 -4.43
N TYR A 48 -1.94 4.30 -3.71
CA TYR A 48 -3.27 4.46 -4.26
C TYR A 48 -3.31 5.56 -5.33
N MET A 49 -2.73 6.72 -5.03
CA MET A 49 -2.62 7.84 -5.96
C MET A 49 -1.88 7.43 -7.24
N LYS A 50 -0.73 6.77 -7.11
CA LYS A 50 0.09 6.31 -8.24
C LYS A 50 -0.65 5.30 -9.12
N LEU A 51 -1.38 4.36 -8.50
CA LEU A 51 -2.20 3.39 -9.22
C LEU A 51 -3.38 4.06 -9.94
N PHE A 52 -4.01 5.03 -9.30
CA PHE A 52 -5.11 5.79 -9.89
C PHE A 52 -4.63 6.58 -11.12
N MET A 53 -3.51 7.30 -11.02
CA MET A 53 -2.91 8.00 -12.16
C MET A 53 -2.59 7.05 -13.32
N HIS A 54 -2.06 5.86 -13.03
CA HIS A 54 -1.78 4.86 -14.05
C HIS A 54 -3.05 4.37 -14.75
N LYS A 55 -4.12 4.08 -14.00
CA LYS A 55 -5.42 3.69 -14.57
C LYS A 55 -6.03 4.80 -15.42
N VAL A 56 -6.03 6.03 -14.94
CA VAL A 56 -6.56 7.19 -15.69
C VAL A 56 -5.77 7.39 -16.98
N LYS A 57 -4.44 7.34 -16.92
CA LYS A 57 -3.58 7.51 -18.11
C LYS A 57 -3.77 6.38 -19.11
N ALA A 58 -3.91 5.13 -18.66
CA ALA A 58 -4.16 3.98 -19.52
C ALA A 58 -5.49 4.11 -20.27
N LEU A 59 -6.54 4.59 -19.61
CA LEU A 59 -7.84 4.84 -20.24
C LEU A 59 -7.77 5.98 -21.27
N PHE A 60 -7.03 7.06 -20.95
CA PHE A 60 -6.90 8.20 -21.86
C PHE A 60 -5.98 7.90 -23.06
N SER A 61 -4.94 7.08 -22.88
CA SER A 61 -4.02 6.71 -23.96
C SER A 61 -4.64 5.76 -24.99
N ARG A 62 -5.68 5.00 -24.62
CA ARG A 62 -6.37 4.10 -25.56
C ARG A 62 -7.19 4.84 -26.62
N LYS A 63 -7.46 6.15 -26.43
CA LYS A 63 -8.22 6.96 -27.40
C LYS A 63 -7.36 7.50 -28.55
N ASN A 64 -6.03 7.39 -28.49
CA ASN A 64 -5.12 7.98 -29.49
C ASN A 64 -4.51 6.95 -30.46
N SER A 65 -4.91 5.68 -30.42
CA SER A 65 -4.39 4.63 -31.31
C SER A 65 -5.31 4.25 -32.47
N ASP A 66 -6.52 4.82 -32.56
CA ASP A 66 -7.50 4.46 -33.60
C ASP A 66 -7.54 5.50 -34.76
N THR A 67 -6.39 6.02 -35.19
CA THR A 67 -6.27 6.85 -36.40
C THR A 67 -5.15 6.41 -37.36
N THR A 68 -4.76 5.13 -37.33
CA THR A 68 -3.82 4.57 -38.33
C THR A 68 -4.38 3.31 -38.98
N SER A 69 -5.54 3.47 -39.60
CA SER A 69 -6.05 2.71 -40.75
C SER A 69 -6.90 3.76 -41.45
N ASP A 70 -6.47 4.42 -42.54
CA ASP A 70 -6.84 4.01 -43.90
C ASP A 70 -6.24 5.02 -44.92
N ASN A 71 -4.92 5.08 -45.10
CA ASN A 71 -4.34 5.89 -46.19
C ASN A 71 -3.00 5.32 -46.70
N ALA A 72 -3.05 4.07 -47.16
CA ALA A 72 -1.97 3.46 -47.94
C ALA A 72 -2.56 2.65 -49.10
N GLU A 73 -3.54 3.22 -49.82
CA GLU A 73 -3.95 2.72 -51.14
C GLU A 73 -4.55 3.88 -51.97
N ASN A 74 -3.70 4.62 -52.68
CA ASN A 74 -3.91 5.23 -54.00
C ASN A 74 -2.61 5.95 -54.44
#